data_AF-A0A660THW3-F1
#
_entry.id   AF-A0A660THW3-F1
#
_cell.length_a   1.000
_cell.length_b   1.000
_cell.length_c   1.000
_cell.angle_alpha   90.00
_cell.angle_beta   90.00
_cell.angle_gamma   90.00
#
_symmetry.space_group_name_H-M   'P 1'
#
loop_
_entity.id
_entity.type
_entity.pdbx_description
1 polymer ?
#
loop_
_entity_poly.entity_id
_entity_poly.type
_entity_poly.pdbx_seq_one_letter_code
_entity_poly.pdbx_strand_id
1 'polypeptide(L)'
;YSIIYETPNFIIIPLPLTFKYNEDEADVNIILKRFLFASYLYLLTNCAVMIIPGKEIIHVPPSRKIVHVQPNATIKQIIKDDWVSLHDLKKWMVAISAAVKLAYEGNYSHRSGTFEVLTQPTVGHILARITSQKTRSGVPKRVDSRLINILDKLQNTEVLKNETVVDTKI
;
A
#
# COMPACT_ATOMS: atom_id res chain seq x y z
N TYR A 1 3.25 13.50 13.61
CA TYR A 1 3.10 12.03 13.72
C TYR A 1 4.18 11.53 14.65
N SER A 2 3.93 10.47 15.40
CA SER A 2 4.96 9.85 16.23
C SER A 2 5.29 8.48 15.65
N ILE A 3 6.57 8.22 15.37
CA ILE A 3 7.04 6.85 15.15
C ILE A 3 7.23 6.23 16.52
N ILE A 4 6.58 5.11 16.76
CA ILE A 4 6.84 4.24 17.91
C ILE A 4 7.68 3.08 17.40
N TYR A 5 8.73 2.81 18.16
CA TYR A 5 9.81 1.95 17.75
C TYR A 5 10.12 0.98 18.88
N GLU A 6 9.88 -0.30 18.66
CA GLU A 6 10.13 -1.32 19.69
C GLU A 6 11.61 -1.73 19.64
N THR A 7 12.39 -1.19 20.58
CA THR A 7 13.65 -1.77 21.04
C THR A 7 13.52 -1.95 22.56
N PRO A 8 14.48 -2.60 23.27
CA PRO A 8 14.48 -2.62 24.74
C PRO A 8 14.31 -1.22 25.37
N ASN A 9 14.65 -0.16 24.63
CA ASN A 9 14.42 1.24 24.98
C ASN A 9 13.49 1.87 23.91
N PHE A 10 12.19 1.97 24.15
CA PHE A 10 11.24 2.60 23.21
C PHE A 10 11.78 3.93 22.66
N ILE A 11 12.04 4.01 21.35
CA ILE A 11 12.48 5.27 20.71
C ILE A 11 11.25 5.91 20.09
N ILE A 12 10.91 7.12 20.53
CA ILE A 12 9.85 7.93 19.94
C ILE A 12 10.51 8.98 19.05
N ILE A 13 10.34 8.86 17.73
CA ILE A 13 10.84 9.86 16.79
C ILE A 13 9.66 10.74 16.36
N PRO A 14 9.62 12.02 16.77
CA PRO A 14 8.62 12.94 16.26
C PRO A 14 8.91 13.19 14.77
N LEU A 15 7.96 12.82 13.91
CA LEU A 15 8.02 13.16 12.49
C LEU A 15 7.29 14.48 12.26
N PRO A 16 7.99 15.52 11.76
CA PRO A 16 7.35 16.76 11.29
C PRO A 16 6.61 16.56 9.96
N LEU A 17 6.77 15.40 9.30
CA LEU A 17 6.22 15.13 7.98
C LEU A 17 4.72 14.86 8.00
N THR A 18 3.98 15.55 7.13
CA THR A 18 2.63 15.16 6.73
C THR A 18 2.69 14.16 5.59
N PHE A 19 2.05 13.00 5.75
CA PHE A 19 1.90 12.02 4.67
C PHE A 19 0.84 12.41 3.63
N LYS A 20 0.12 13.49 3.90
CA LYS A 20 -0.89 14.09 3.03
C LYS A 20 -0.21 15.04 2.06
N TYR A 21 -0.34 14.80 0.76
CA TYR A 21 0.23 15.66 -0.28
C TYR A 21 -0.75 16.75 -0.73
N ASN A 22 -2.03 16.39 -0.90
CA ASN A 22 -3.11 17.29 -1.27
C ASN A 22 -4.22 17.27 -0.22
N GLU A 23 -4.94 18.38 -0.02
CA GLU A 23 -6.06 18.46 0.92
C GLU A 23 -7.18 17.45 0.62
N ASP A 24 -7.39 17.14 -0.66
CA ASP A 24 -8.43 16.21 -1.12
C ASP A 24 -7.99 14.74 -1.13
N GLU A 25 -6.76 14.42 -0.71
CA GLU A 25 -6.26 13.05 -0.70
C GLU A 25 -7.03 12.18 0.31
N ALA A 26 -7.47 10.99 -0.12
CA ALA A 26 -8.23 10.09 0.74
C ALA A 26 -7.34 9.42 1.79
N ASP A 27 -7.92 9.17 2.96
CA ASP A 27 -7.24 8.55 4.10
C ASP A 27 -6.58 7.20 3.73
N VAL A 28 -7.19 6.43 2.82
CA VAL A 28 -6.64 5.15 2.35
C VAL A 28 -5.25 5.32 1.70
N ASN A 29 -5.05 6.33 0.85
CA ASN A 29 -3.76 6.59 0.24
C ASN A 29 -2.74 7.06 1.29
N ILE A 30 -3.18 7.88 2.24
CA ILE A 30 -2.34 8.36 3.34
C ILE A 30 -1.87 7.16 4.19
N ILE A 31 -2.76 6.21 4.50
CA ILE A 31 -2.42 4.99 5.25
C ILE A 31 -1.43 4.13 4.47
N LEU A 32 -1.65 3.91 3.17
CA LEU A 32 -0.72 3.15 2.32
C LEU A 32 0.67 3.81 2.25
N LYS A 33 0.75 5.13 2.16
CA LYS A 33 2.02 5.89 2.20
C LYS A 33 2.73 5.73 3.54
N ARG A 34 2.00 5.86 4.65
CA ARG A 34 2.54 5.64 6.00
C ARG A 34 3.07 4.23 6.16
N PHE A 35 2.30 3.25 5.71
CA PHE A 35 2.70 1.85 5.77
C PHE A 35 3.96 1.60 4.94
N LEU A 36 4.05 2.13 3.72
CA LEU A 36 5.25 2.03 2.89
C LEU A 36 6.48 2.66 3.56
N PHE A 37 6.32 3.83 4.16
CA PHE A 37 7.40 4.51 4.87
C PHE A 37 7.82 3.74 6.14
N ALA A 38 6.87 3.25 6.93
CA ALA A 38 7.13 2.41 8.10
C ALA A 38 7.86 1.11 7.71
N SER A 39 7.49 0.52 6.57
CA SER A 39 8.15 -0.65 5.99
C SER A 39 9.61 -0.36 5.63
N TYR A 40 9.88 0.80 5.02
CA TYR A 40 11.22 1.22 4.68
C TYR A 40 12.08 1.45 5.93
N LEU A 41 11.52 2.10 6.95
CA LEU A 41 12.19 2.27 8.24
C LEU A 41 12.54 0.92 8.88
N TYR A 42 11.59 -0.02 8.91
CA TYR A 42 11.86 -1.38 9.40
C TYR A 42 13.04 -2.01 8.66
N LEU A 43 13.11 -1.90 7.33
CA LEU A 43 14.21 -2.50 6.56
C LEU A 43 15.56 -1.85 6.85
N LEU A 44 15.58 -0.54 7.11
CA LEU A 44 16.81 0.18 7.44
C LEU A 44 17.36 -0.19 8.81
N THR A 45 16.49 -0.60 9.72
CA THR A 45 16.85 -0.62 11.13
C THR A 45 16.55 -1.91 11.87
N ASN A 46 15.79 -2.81 11.24
CA ASN A 46 15.37 -4.11 11.74
C ASN A 46 14.63 -4.05 13.09
N CYS A 47 13.87 -2.99 13.33
CA CYS A 47 13.06 -2.81 14.55
C CYS A 47 11.59 -2.61 14.19
N ALA A 48 10.66 -3.04 15.04
CA ALA A 48 9.24 -2.88 14.75
C ALA A 48 8.86 -1.38 14.68
N VAL A 49 8.13 -0.99 13.63
CA VAL A 49 7.80 0.40 13.33
C VAL A 49 6.30 0.60 13.30
N MET A 50 5.85 1.63 14.00
CA MET A 50 4.46 2.06 14.02
C MET A 50 4.38 3.58 13.86
N ILE A 51 3.50 4.08 12.99
CA ILE A 51 3.32 5.52 12.76
C ILE A 51 1.89 5.90 13.15
N ILE A 52 1.76 6.69 14.21
CA ILE A 52 0.45 7.11 14.72
C ILE A 52 0.20 8.62 14.58
N PRO A 53 -1.04 9.01 14.24
CA PRO A 53 -1.49 10.38 14.41
C PRO A 53 -1.84 10.65 15.88
N GLY A 54 -0.92 11.24 16.64
CA GLY A 54 -1.24 11.81 17.95
C GLY A 54 -1.19 10.82 19.12
N LYS A 55 -2.19 10.89 20.01
CA LYS A 55 -2.23 10.23 21.33
C LYS A 55 -3.04 8.93 21.35
N GLU A 56 -2.94 8.10 20.31
CA GLU A 56 -3.58 6.78 20.31
C GLU A 56 -2.80 5.80 21.20
N ILE A 57 -3.52 5.06 22.06
CA ILE A 57 -2.98 3.94 22.82
C ILE A 57 -3.10 2.70 21.93
N ILE A 58 -1.98 2.05 21.63
CA ILE A 58 -1.96 0.85 20.79
C ILE A 58 -1.32 -0.29 21.56
N HIS A 59 -1.99 -1.44 21.53
CA HIS A 59 -1.45 -2.69 22.03
C HIS A 59 -0.49 -3.27 20.99
N VAL A 60 0.80 -3.28 21.33
CA VAL A 60 1.82 -3.95 20.52
C VAL A 60 1.69 -5.46 20.75
N PRO A 61 1.42 -6.25 19.70
CA PRO A 61 1.24 -7.69 19.84
C PRO A 61 2.59 -8.35 20.17
N PRO A 62 2.60 -9.36 21.06
CA PRO A 62 3.81 -10.10 21.34
C PRO A 62 4.17 -10.98 20.12
N SER A 63 5.31 -10.65 19.51
CA SER A 63 6.06 -11.45 18.51
C SER A 63 5.61 -11.42 17.03
N ARG A 64 6.63 -11.35 16.15
CA ARG A 64 6.65 -11.54 14.67
C ARG A 64 5.93 -10.52 13.78
N LYS A 65 5.16 -9.61 14.38
CA LYS A 65 4.43 -8.55 13.70
C LYS A 65 5.24 -7.26 13.78
N ILE A 66 5.71 -6.77 12.62
CA ILE A 66 6.85 -5.83 12.56
C ILE A 66 6.48 -4.42 12.11
N VAL A 67 5.41 -4.28 11.34
CA VAL A 67 4.95 -2.97 10.84
C VAL A 67 3.45 -2.87 11.03
N HIS A 68 3.04 -1.85 11.76
CA HIS A 68 1.63 -1.57 12.03
C HIS A 68 0.99 -0.81 10.86
N VAL A 69 -0.19 -1.27 10.46
CA VAL A 69 -1.07 -0.61 9.50
C VAL A 69 -2.16 0.06 10.30
N GLN A 70 -2.37 1.37 10.11
CA GLN A 70 -3.43 2.07 10.83
C GLN A 70 -4.79 1.44 10.50
N PRO A 71 -5.61 1.08 11.51
CA PRO A 71 -6.91 0.48 11.30
C PRO A 71 -7.82 1.39 10.47
N ASN A 72 -8.34 0.88 9.36
CA ASN A 72 -9.30 1.57 8.52
C ASN A 72 -10.17 0.54 7.78
N ALA A 73 -11.50 0.72 7.80
CA ALA A 73 -12.44 -0.25 7.24
C ALA A 73 -12.19 -0.54 5.74
N THR A 74 -11.78 0.47 4.98
CA THR A 74 -11.48 0.33 3.55
C THR A 74 -10.14 -0.35 3.32
N ILE A 75 -9.11 -0.04 4.11
CA ILE A 75 -7.82 -0.76 4.03
C ILE A 75 -7.95 -2.23 4.44
N LYS A 76 -8.86 -2.56 5.37
CA LYS A 76 -9.13 -3.95 5.77
C LYS A 76 -9.66 -4.83 4.64
N GLN A 77 -10.13 -4.24 3.54
CA GLN A 77 -10.48 -4.99 2.33
C GLN A 77 -9.27 -5.61 1.62
N ILE A 78 -8.08 -5.03 1.81
CA ILE A 78 -6.84 -5.48 1.16
C ILE A 78 -5.81 -5.99 2.17
N ILE A 79 -5.63 -5.32 3.31
CA ILE A 79 -4.71 -5.72 4.38
C ILE A 79 -5.58 -6.09 5.58
N LYS A 80 -5.84 -7.40 5.76
CA LYS A 80 -6.76 -7.92 6.79
C LYS A 80 -6.24 -7.72 8.22
N ASP A 81 -4.93 -7.81 8.40
CA ASP A 81 -4.26 -7.67 9.68
C ASP A 81 -3.80 -6.23 9.95
N ASP A 82 -3.99 -5.74 11.18
CA ASP A 82 -3.46 -4.43 11.60
C ASP A 82 -1.93 -4.43 11.75
N TRP A 83 -1.29 -5.60 11.64
CA TRP A 83 0.16 -5.76 11.71
C TRP A 83 0.65 -6.77 10.68
N VAL A 84 1.68 -6.38 9.93
CA VAL A 84 2.22 -7.16 8.82
C VAL A 84 3.52 -7.87 9.24
N SER A 85 3.65 -9.15 8.82
CA SER A 85 4.85 -9.96 9.03
C SER A 85 5.98 -9.57 8.08
N LEU A 86 7.24 -9.95 8.36
CA LEU A 86 8.34 -9.69 7.42
C LEU A 86 8.14 -10.32 6.03
N HIS A 87 7.55 -11.51 6.00
CA HIS A 87 7.27 -12.21 4.75
C HIS A 87 6.31 -11.40 3.88
N ASP A 88 5.22 -10.91 4.48
CA ASP A 88 4.18 -10.18 3.75
C ASP A 88 4.59 -8.72 3.51
N LEU A 89 5.45 -8.16 4.35
CA LEU A 89 5.96 -6.78 4.22
C LEU A 89 6.58 -6.56 2.84
N LYS A 90 7.46 -7.47 2.40
CA LYS A 90 8.12 -7.35 1.10
C LYS A 90 7.11 -7.41 -0.05
N LYS A 91 6.10 -8.29 0.04
CA LYS A 91 5.02 -8.39 -0.95
C LYS A 91 4.25 -7.07 -1.05
N TRP A 92 3.85 -6.53 0.10
CA TRP A 92 3.13 -5.25 0.15
C TRP A 92 3.95 -4.06 -0.31
N MET A 93 5.24 -4.00 0.02
CA MET A 93 6.11 -2.93 -0.48
C MET A 93 6.20 -2.91 -2.01
N VAL A 94 6.36 -4.09 -2.62
CA VAL A 94 6.38 -4.23 -4.08
C VAL A 94 5.01 -3.87 -4.66
N ALA A 95 3.93 -4.37 -4.07
CA ALA A 95 2.57 -4.14 -4.56
C ALA A 95 2.19 -2.65 -4.50
N ILE A 96 2.43 -1.97 -3.37
CA ILE A 96 2.12 -0.55 -3.20
C ILE A 96 2.99 0.30 -4.14
N SER A 97 4.28 -0.01 -4.26
CA SER A 97 5.18 0.73 -5.16
C SER A 97 4.76 0.59 -6.63
N ALA A 98 4.39 -0.62 -7.05
CA ALA A 98 3.86 -0.88 -8.38
C ALA A 98 2.53 -0.14 -8.58
N ALA A 99 1.62 -0.20 -7.60
CA ALA A 99 0.32 0.44 -7.65
C ALA A 99 0.41 1.98 -7.75
N VAL A 100 1.34 2.62 -7.03
CA VAL A 100 1.58 4.07 -7.15
C VAL A 100 1.97 4.42 -8.59
N LYS A 101 2.88 3.66 -9.19
CA LYS A 101 3.32 3.92 -10.57
C LYS A 101 2.21 3.66 -11.58
N LEU A 102 1.46 2.58 -11.42
CA LEU A 102 0.33 2.23 -12.29
C LEU A 102 -0.84 3.21 -12.15
N ALA A 103 -1.08 3.73 -10.94
CA ALA A 103 -2.09 4.76 -10.70
C ALA A 103 -1.77 6.03 -11.49
N TYR A 104 -0.50 6.43 -11.49
CA TYR A 104 -0.01 7.54 -12.30
C TYR A 104 -0.13 7.26 -13.81
N GLU A 105 0.34 6.10 -14.27
CA GLU A 105 0.31 5.76 -15.71
C GLU A 105 -1.11 5.54 -16.25
N GLY A 106 -2.02 5.06 -15.41
CA GLY A 106 -3.42 4.77 -15.73
C GLY A 106 -4.38 5.88 -15.35
N ASN A 107 -3.88 7.09 -15.08
CA ASN A 107 -4.64 8.29 -14.70
C ASN A 107 -5.80 7.95 -13.75
N TYR A 108 -5.49 7.16 -12.73
CA TYR A 108 -6.40 6.87 -11.64
C TYR A 108 -6.59 8.13 -10.79
N SER A 109 -7.62 8.15 -9.95
CA SER A 109 -7.94 9.32 -9.13
C SER A 109 -6.72 9.79 -8.32
N HIS A 110 -6.44 11.10 -8.31
CA HIS A 110 -5.43 11.66 -7.42
C HIS A 110 -5.78 11.45 -5.93
N ARG A 111 -7.07 11.25 -5.63
CA ARG A 111 -7.57 11.05 -4.27
C ARG A 111 -7.30 9.65 -3.74
N SER A 112 -7.46 8.61 -4.56
CA SER A 112 -7.47 7.20 -4.12
C SER A 112 -6.79 6.22 -5.10
N GLY A 113 -6.04 6.72 -6.08
CA GLY A 113 -5.61 5.93 -7.23
C GLY A 113 -4.77 4.70 -6.89
N THR A 114 -3.89 4.79 -5.88
CA THR A 114 -3.11 3.62 -5.41
C THR A 114 -4.03 2.52 -4.89
N PHE A 115 -5.02 2.88 -4.08
CA PHE A 115 -6.03 1.94 -3.57
C PHE A 115 -6.89 1.37 -4.71
N GLU A 116 -7.30 2.20 -5.67
CA GLU A 116 -8.08 1.74 -6.85
C GLU A 116 -7.32 0.72 -7.68
N VAL A 117 -6.00 0.85 -7.81
CA VAL A 117 -5.16 -0.14 -8.49
C VAL A 117 -5.06 -1.44 -7.69
N LEU A 118 -4.82 -1.35 -6.38
CA LEU A 118 -4.67 -2.52 -5.49
C LEU A 118 -5.97 -3.32 -5.33
N THR A 119 -7.11 -2.71 -5.62
CA THR A 119 -8.43 -3.35 -5.56
C THR A 119 -8.94 -3.83 -6.93
N GLN A 120 -8.14 -3.67 -7.99
CA GLN A 120 -8.53 -4.23 -9.29
C GLN A 120 -8.54 -5.76 -9.25
N PRO A 121 -9.49 -6.42 -9.93
CA PRO A 121 -9.59 -7.89 -9.93
C PRO A 121 -8.38 -8.58 -10.52
N THR A 122 -7.78 -8.01 -11.57
CA THR A 122 -6.61 -8.57 -12.25
C THR A 122 -5.72 -7.48 -12.83
N VAL A 123 -4.46 -7.82 -13.11
CA VAL A 123 -3.55 -6.95 -13.88
C VAL A 123 -4.08 -6.62 -15.29
N GLY A 124 -4.92 -7.49 -15.86
CA GLY A 124 -5.59 -7.24 -17.14
C GLY A 124 -6.56 -6.05 -17.10
N HIS A 125 -7.27 -5.85 -15.98
CA HIS A 125 -8.13 -4.68 -15.80
C HIS A 125 -7.32 -3.38 -15.71
N ILE A 126 -6.17 -3.43 -15.02
CA ILE A 126 -5.24 -2.30 -14.94
C ILE A 126 -4.70 -1.98 -16.34
N LEU A 127 -4.25 -3.00 -17.08
CA LEU A 127 -3.72 -2.86 -18.44
C LEU A 127 -4.77 -2.26 -19.39
N ALA A 128 -6.01 -2.79 -19.37
CA ALA A 128 -7.11 -2.28 -20.19
C ALA A 128 -7.40 -0.80 -19.91
N ARG A 129 -7.36 -0.40 -18.64
CA ARG A 129 -7.51 1.02 -18.27
C ARG A 129 -6.38 1.88 -18.82
N ILE A 130 -5.14 1.42 -18.75
CA ILE A 130 -3.98 2.17 -19.28
C ILE A 130 -4.05 2.29 -20.81
N THR A 131 -4.40 1.21 -21.52
CA THR A 131 -4.45 1.18 -22.99
C THR A 131 -5.64 1.95 -23.57
N SER A 132 -6.76 2.01 -22.84
CA SER A 132 -7.93 2.80 -23.24
C SER A 132 -7.69 4.32 -23.19
N GLN A 133 -6.60 4.76 -22.57
CA GLN A 133 -6.21 6.16 -22.58
C GLN A 133 -5.74 6.59 -23.96
N LYS A 134 -6.30 7.69 -24.44
CA LYS A 134 -5.83 8.35 -25.64
C LYS A 134 -4.68 9.30 -25.29
N THR A 135 -3.61 9.21 -26.06
CA THR A 135 -2.56 10.23 -26.07
C THR A 135 -3.11 11.56 -26.59
N ARG A 136 -2.35 12.65 -26.44
CA ARG A 136 -2.72 13.97 -27.00
C ARG A 136 -2.97 13.96 -28.52
N SER A 137 -2.43 12.97 -29.23
CA SER A 137 -2.64 12.74 -30.66
C SER A 137 -3.82 11.81 -30.99
N GLY A 138 -4.63 11.41 -29.99
CA GLY A 138 -5.79 10.54 -30.18
C GLY A 138 -5.48 9.05 -30.33
N VAL A 139 -4.19 8.67 -30.37
CA VAL A 139 -3.73 7.28 -30.48
C VAL A 139 -3.76 6.61 -29.10
N PRO A 140 -4.17 5.32 -29.00
CA PRO A 140 -4.06 4.57 -27.76
C PRO A 140 -2.65 4.61 -27.18
N LYS A 141 -2.53 4.78 -25.87
CA LYS A 141 -1.24 4.76 -25.18
C LYS A 141 -0.62 3.37 -25.34
N ARG A 142 0.56 3.31 -25.98
CA ARG A 142 1.34 2.07 -26.08
C ARG A 142 1.91 1.71 -24.71
N VAL A 143 1.84 0.43 -24.40
CA VAL A 143 2.42 -0.14 -23.18
C VAL A 143 3.85 -0.52 -23.50
N ASP A 144 4.80 0.02 -22.73
CA ASP A 144 6.21 -0.30 -22.88
C ASP A 144 6.63 -1.50 -22.03
N SER A 145 7.84 -2.01 -22.26
CA SER A 145 8.39 -3.15 -21.52
C SER A 145 8.56 -2.86 -20.03
N ARG A 146 8.71 -1.59 -19.63
CA ARG A 146 8.83 -1.19 -18.22
C ARG A 146 7.49 -1.38 -17.50
N LEU A 147 6.39 -0.99 -18.13
CA LEU A 147 5.06 -1.12 -17.57
C LEU A 147 4.64 -2.59 -17.46
N ILE A 148 5.00 -3.41 -18.46
CA ILE A 148 4.84 -4.88 -18.40
C ILE A 148 5.59 -5.45 -17.19
N ASN A 149 6.86 -5.08 -17.00
CA ASN A 149 7.64 -5.54 -15.84
C ASN A 149 7.03 -5.13 -14.49
N ILE A 150 6.35 -3.97 -14.42
CA ILE A 150 5.68 -3.51 -13.20
C ILE A 150 4.40 -4.32 -12.95
N LEU A 151 3.62 -4.62 -13.99
CA LEU A 151 2.44 -5.47 -13.90
C LEU A 151 2.81 -6.89 -13.47
N ASP A 152 3.88 -7.46 -14.03
CA ASP A 152 4.41 -8.77 -13.65
C ASP A 152 4.83 -8.80 -12.18
N LYS A 153 5.55 -7.77 -11.72
CA LYS A 153 5.92 -7.64 -10.30
C LYS A 153 4.68 -7.62 -9.41
N LEU A 154 3.67 -6.84 -9.78
CA LEU A 154 2.41 -6.76 -9.02
C LEU A 154 1.69 -8.11 -9.00
N GLN A 155 1.58 -8.79 -10.14
CA GLN A 155 0.97 -10.13 -10.22
C GLN A 155 1.68 -11.16 -9.33
N ASN A 156 3.01 -11.14 -9.31
CA ASN A 156 3.84 -12.06 -8.53
C ASN A 156 3.80 -11.81 -7.02
N THR A 157 3.27 -10.66 -6.56
CA THR A 157 3.05 -10.44 -5.11
C THR A 157 1.87 -11.21 -4.57
N GLU A 158 0.98 -11.71 -5.44
CA GLU A 158 -0.28 -12.38 -5.09
C GLU A 158 -1.27 -11.52 -4.29
N VAL A 159 -0.99 -10.23 -4.13
CA VAL A 159 -1.86 -9.26 -3.43
C VAL A 159 -3.17 -9.00 -4.18
N LEU A 160 -3.13 -9.08 -5.51
CA LEU A 160 -4.33 -8.91 -6.36
C LEU A 160 -5.17 -10.19 -6.48
N LYS A 161 -4.68 -11.35 -6.01
CA LYS A 161 -5.48 -12.57 -5.99
C LYS A 161 -6.48 -12.44 -4.85
N ASN A 162 -7.63 -11.86 -5.13
CA ASN A 162 -8.81 -12.11 -4.33
C ASN A 162 -9.12 -13.60 -4.49
N GLU A 163 -8.64 -14.42 -3.56
CA GLU A 163 -9.35 -15.64 -3.23
C GLU A 163 -10.74 -15.19 -2.78
N THR A 164 -11.67 -15.16 -3.73
CA THR A 164 -13.08 -15.39 -3.46
C THR A 164 -13.18 -16.82 -2.92
N VAL A 165 -12.73 -17.05 -1.68
CA VAL A 165 -13.35 -18.08 -0.86
C VAL A 165 -14.71 -17.50 -0.53
N VAL A 166 -15.66 -17.77 -1.42
CA VAL A 166 -17.06 -17.85 -1.02
C VAL A 166 -17.06 -18.91 0.08
N ASP A 167 -17.18 -18.47 1.34
CA ASP A 167 -17.53 -19.34 2.45
C ASP A 167 -18.96 -19.87 2.19
N THR A 168 -19.07 -20.83 1.28
CA THR A 168 -20.15 -21.81 1.34
C THR A 168 -19.81 -22.76 2.48
N LYS A 169 -20.32 -22.42 3.67
CA LYS A 169 -20.74 -23.37 4.69
C LYS A 169 -21.70 -22.66 5.64
N ILE A 170 -22.99 -22.87 5.36
CA ILE A 170 -24.11 -22.82 6.30
C ILE A 170 -23.92 -23.96 7.30
#